data_AF-A0A4Y6KYD1-F1
#
_entry.id   AF-A0A4Y6KYD1-F1
#
_cell.length_a   1.000
_cell.length_b   1.000
_cell.length_c   1.000
_cell.angle_alpha   90.00
_cell.angle_beta   90.00
_cell.angle_gamma   90.00
#
_symmetry.space_group_name_H-M   'P 1'
#
loop_
_entity.id
_entity.type
_entity.pdbx_description
1 polymer ?
#
loop_
_entity_poly.entity_id
_entity_poly.type
_entity_poly.pdbx_seq_one_letter_code
_entity_poly.pdbx_strand_id
1 'polypeptide(L)'
;MTQVGEAVLVAMLSADEKDGKCEFQPDQKQWKANLDGDAATLGRNMGNQPKNAAREADLSASCWPSQAHHLIPHLTLKSHRVAQWLKEGSVIYGDTRYDVDHRNNGKWMPYASSLAEWHTAAATPAQIGHNRSLMFKVMQLAQIQMHQGKHSSSNTYGIGECAYKECVKKYLDKIANHAVSHYKKQPPCEDCKGKKQADKLPPRDNMVRYVDKASALLEQDINCCRIFVSRIAAEFAQAGGFTA
;
A
#
# COMPACT_ATOMS: atom_id res chain seq x y z
N MET A 1 6.88 4.12 16.45
CA MET A 1 8.02 3.19 16.22
C MET A 1 8.21 2.91 14.71
N THR A 2 8.34 3.95 13.87
CA THR A 2 8.48 3.79 12.40
C THR A 2 9.91 3.48 11.96
N GLN A 3 10.91 3.66 12.83
CA GLN A 3 12.34 3.53 12.48
C GLN A 3 12.76 2.12 12.02
N VAL A 4 12.07 1.05 12.44
CA VAL A 4 12.47 -0.32 12.10
C VAL A 4 12.13 -0.67 10.64
N GLY A 5 10.88 -0.50 10.21
CA GLY A 5 10.49 -0.75 8.80
C GLY A 5 11.24 0.18 7.84
N GLU A 6 11.50 1.39 8.32
CA GLU A 6 12.30 2.39 7.66
C GLU A 6 13.78 2.00 7.47
N ALA A 7 14.43 1.42 8.48
CA ALA A 7 15.81 0.94 8.39
C ALA A 7 15.90 -0.37 7.60
N VAL A 8 14.88 -1.23 7.69
CA VAL A 8 14.78 -2.48 6.92
C VAL A 8 14.66 -2.18 5.43
N LEU A 9 13.82 -1.23 5.01
CA LEU A 9 13.77 -0.86 3.59
C LEU A 9 15.14 -0.38 3.11
N VAL A 10 15.79 0.53 3.84
CA VAL A 10 17.11 1.06 3.46
C VAL A 10 18.16 -0.05 3.39
N ALA A 11 18.25 -0.91 4.42
CA ALA A 11 19.18 -2.03 4.45
C ALA A 11 18.92 -3.04 3.32
N MET A 12 17.65 -3.26 2.96
CA MET A 12 17.29 -4.13 1.85
C MET A 12 17.61 -3.51 0.49
N LEU A 13 17.35 -2.21 0.32
CA LEU A 13 17.80 -1.48 -0.88
C LEU A 13 19.32 -1.58 -1.00
N SER A 14 20.06 -1.43 0.10
CA SER A 14 21.53 -1.58 0.13
C SER A 14 22.05 -3.01 -0.01
N ALA A 15 21.26 -4.03 0.35
CA ALA A 15 21.60 -5.44 0.16
C ALA A 15 21.33 -5.89 -1.28
N ASP A 16 20.19 -5.47 -1.84
CA ASP A 16 19.87 -5.64 -3.26
C ASP A 16 20.90 -4.94 -4.17
N GLU A 17 21.59 -3.89 -3.69
CA GLU A 17 22.72 -3.26 -4.38
C GLU A 17 23.98 -4.13 -4.46
N LYS A 18 24.19 -5.08 -3.55
CA LYS A 18 25.36 -5.97 -3.57
C LYS A 18 25.20 -7.15 -4.54
N ASP A 19 23.96 -7.59 -4.74
CA ASP A 19 23.63 -8.74 -5.59
C ASP A 19 22.95 -8.34 -6.92
N GLY A 20 22.34 -7.15 -6.99
CA GLY A 20 21.67 -6.61 -8.16
C GLY A 20 22.61 -5.78 -9.02
N LYS A 21 23.45 -6.44 -9.83
CA LYS A 21 24.05 -5.78 -10.99
C LYS A 21 22.94 -5.23 -11.89
N CYS A 22 23.24 -4.20 -12.68
CA CYS A 22 22.32 -3.69 -13.68
C CYS A 22 22.07 -4.76 -14.77
N GLU A 23 21.18 -5.72 -14.50
CA GLU A 23 20.83 -6.84 -15.37
C GLU A 23 19.73 -6.45 -16.35
N PHE A 24 19.94 -5.40 -17.13
CA PHE A 24 19.00 -4.98 -18.17
C PHE A 24 18.61 -6.18 -19.05
N GLN A 25 17.35 -6.60 -18.96
CA GLN A 25 16.75 -7.59 -19.86
C GLN A 25 15.78 -6.89 -20.82
N PRO A 26 15.69 -7.37 -22.08
CA PRO A 26 14.88 -6.74 -23.14
C PRO A 26 13.36 -6.82 -22.88
N ASP A 27 12.62 -5.94 -23.57
CA ASP A 27 11.17 -5.71 -23.40
C ASP A 27 10.31 -7.00 -23.48
N GLN A 28 9.55 -7.29 -22.41
CA GLN A 28 8.42 -8.23 -22.44
C GLN A 28 7.15 -7.47 -22.83
N LYS A 29 6.97 -7.20 -24.12
CA LYS A 29 5.93 -6.33 -24.70
C LYS A 29 4.45 -6.67 -24.41
N GLN A 30 4.17 -7.67 -23.58
CA GLN A 30 2.81 -8.13 -23.27
C GLN A 30 2.22 -7.52 -21.99
N TRP A 31 3.04 -7.01 -21.06
CA TRP A 31 2.51 -6.42 -19.82
C TRP A 31 2.13 -4.95 -20.02
N LYS A 32 1.00 -4.52 -19.44
CA LYS A 32 0.56 -3.11 -19.45
C LYS A 32 0.53 -2.58 -18.03
N ALA A 33 1.19 -1.46 -17.79
CA ALA A 33 1.15 -0.82 -16.48
C ALA A 33 -0.16 -0.04 -16.32
N ASN A 34 -0.85 -0.24 -15.19
CA ASN A 34 -1.97 0.60 -14.77
C ASN A 34 -1.55 1.39 -13.53
N LEU A 35 -1.59 2.73 -13.62
CA LEU A 35 -1.44 3.59 -12.44
C LEU A 35 -2.77 4.28 -12.07
N ASP A 36 -3.82 4.07 -12.85
CA ASP A 36 -5.12 4.70 -12.62
C ASP A 36 -5.85 4.06 -11.46
N GLY A 37 -5.60 2.78 -11.21
CA GLY A 37 -6.08 2.02 -10.06
C GLY A 37 -7.58 1.75 -10.08
N ASP A 38 -7.95 0.51 -9.87
CA ASP A 38 -9.34 0.07 -9.78
C ASP A 38 -9.48 -1.00 -8.69
N ALA A 39 -10.25 -0.68 -7.64
CA ALA A 39 -10.39 -1.58 -6.49
C ALA A 39 -11.04 -2.92 -6.86
N ALA A 40 -11.90 -2.96 -7.88
CA ALA A 40 -12.49 -4.20 -8.36
C ALA A 40 -11.46 -5.08 -9.09
N THR A 41 -10.59 -4.48 -9.91
CA THR A 41 -9.47 -5.13 -10.57
C THR A 41 -8.47 -5.66 -9.55
N LEU A 42 -8.11 -4.86 -8.55
CA LEU A 42 -7.27 -5.30 -7.43
C LEU A 42 -7.87 -6.51 -6.73
N GLY A 43 -9.17 -6.45 -6.39
CA GLY A 43 -9.87 -7.56 -5.74
C GLY A 43 -9.82 -8.85 -6.56
N ARG A 44 -10.01 -8.78 -7.87
CA ARG A 44 -9.87 -9.95 -8.78
C ARG A 44 -8.44 -10.49 -8.78
N ASN A 45 -7.44 -9.61 -8.83
CA ASN A 45 -6.03 -10.00 -8.87
C ASN A 45 -5.54 -10.62 -7.55
N MET A 46 -6.08 -10.18 -6.41
CA MET A 46 -5.80 -10.74 -5.08
C MET A 46 -6.38 -12.16 -4.91
N GLY A 47 -7.37 -12.55 -5.71
CA GLY A 47 -7.95 -13.88 -5.68
C GLY A 47 -8.89 -14.08 -4.49
N ASN A 48 -8.60 -15.09 -3.66
CA ASN A 48 -9.53 -15.56 -2.62
C ASN A 48 -9.86 -14.46 -1.60
N GLN A 49 -11.08 -13.91 -1.73
CA GLN A 49 -11.67 -13.01 -0.77
C GLN A 49 -12.10 -13.78 0.50
N PRO A 50 -11.93 -13.20 1.70
CA PRO A 50 -12.51 -13.74 2.93
C PRO A 50 -14.02 -13.96 2.77
N LYS A 51 -14.56 -14.96 3.49
CA LYS A 51 -16.01 -15.22 3.46
C LYS A 51 -16.75 -13.96 3.87
N ASN A 52 -17.59 -13.44 2.98
CA ASN A 52 -18.26 -12.18 3.18
C ASN A 52 -19.49 -12.37 4.09
N ALA A 53 -19.55 -11.65 5.21
CA ALA A 53 -20.74 -11.58 6.06
C ALA A 53 -21.70 -10.53 5.51
N ALA A 54 -23.00 -10.87 5.42
CA ALA A 54 -24.04 -9.93 4.99
C ALA A 54 -24.73 -9.25 6.19
N ARG A 55 -24.65 -9.87 7.37
CA ARG A 55 -25.29 -9.43 8.60
C ARG A 55 -24.35 -9.52 9.80
N GLU A 56 -24.63 -8.73 10.82
CA GLU A 56 -23.88 -8.73 12.08
C GLU A 56 -23.86 -10.12 12.73
N ALA A 57 -24.95 -10.88 12.61
CA ALA A 57 -25.07 -12.23 13.16
C ALA A 57 -24.15 -13.26 12.50
N ASP A 58 -23.67 -13.00 11.28
CA ASP A 58 -22.80 -13.90 10.52
C ASP A 58 -21.32 -13.66 10.81
N LEU A 59 -20.99 -12.64 11.61
CA LEU A 59 -19.62 -12.23 11.87
C LEU A 59 -18.86 -13.27 12.70
N SER A 60 -17.66 -13.61 12.24
CA SER A 60 -16.70 -14.44 12.96
C SER A 60 -15.27 -14.11 12.52
N ALA A 61 -14.28 -14.74 13.14
CA ALA A 61 -12.86 -14.55 12.79
C ALA A 61 -12.56 -14.86 11.30
N SER A 62 -13.32 -15.74 10.67
CA SER A 62 -13.17 -16.13 9.26
C SER A 62 -14.31 -15.66 8.35
N CYS A 63 -15.27 -14.89 8.86
CA CYS A 63 -16.43 -14.41 8.11
C CYS A 63 -16.72 -12.96 8.46
N TRP A 64 -16.37 -12.04 7.57
CA TRP A 64 -16.50 -10.60 7.80
C TRP A 64 -16.60 -9.86 6.46
N PRO A 65 -17.29 -8.70 6.42
CA PRO A 65 -17.45 -7.95 5.19
C PRO A 65 -16.11 -7.35 4.76
N SER A 66 -15.69 -7.56 3.52
CA SER A 66 -14.33 -7.20 3.08
C SER A 66 -14.30 -6.37 1.80
N GLN A 67 -13.29 -5.50 1.68
CA GLN A 67 -12.98 -4.74 0.48
C GLN A 67 -11.47 -4.77 0.22
N ALA A 68 -11.09 -4.71 -1.07
CA ALA A 68 -9.69 -4.64 -1.45
C ALA A 68 -9.13 -3.24 -1.14
N HIS A 69 -7.98 -3.20 -0.47
CA HIS A 69 -7.24 -1.98 -0.15
C HIS A 69 -5.91 -1.93 -0.90
N HIS A 70 -5.67 -0.86 -1.64
CA HIS A 70 -4.32 -0.55 -2.15
C HIS A 70 -3.39 -0.13 -1.01
N LEU A 71 -2.30 -0.88 -0.81
CA LEU A 71 -1.23 -0.59 0.15
C LEU A 71 -0.39 0.63 -0.24
N ILE A 72 -0.21 0.85 -1.54
CA ILE A 72 0.28 2.10 -2.10
C ILE A 72 -0.87 2.69 -2.92
N PRO A 73 -1.57 3.72 -2.40
CA PRO A 73 -2.70 4.32 -3.10
C PRO A 73 -2.29 4.94 -4.43
N HIS A 74 -3.00 4.60 -5.50
CA HIS A 74 -2.71 5.02 -6.87
C HIS A 74 -2.53 6.54 -7.03
N LEU A 75 -3.39 7.36 -6.42
CA LEU A 75 -3.25 8.83 -6.45
C LEU A 75 -1.98 9.32 -5.76
N THR A 76 -1.58 8.68 -4.66
CA THR A 76 -0.35 9.02 -3.93
C THR A 76 0.87 8.67 -4.79
N LEU A 77 0.90 7.48 -5.38
CA LEU A 77 1.96 7.07 -6.30
C LEU A 77 2.07 8.00 -7.52
N LYS A 78 0.95 8.25 -8.22
CA LYS A 78 0.89 9.14 -9.40
C LYS A 78 1.44 10.53 -9.13
N SER A 79 1.22 11.07 -7.93
CA SER A 79 1.71 12.38 -7.53
C SER A 79 3.20 12.41 -7.13
N HIS A 80 3.84 11.24 -7.05
CA HIS A 80 5.20 11.10 -6.56
C HIS A 80 6.20 10.87 -7.70
N ARG A 81 7.45 11.33 -7.55
CA ARG A 81 8.50 11.19 -8.58
C ARG A 81 8.82 9.75 -8.99
N VAL A 82 8.57 8.78 -8.10
CA VAL A 82 8.70 7.34 -8.41
C VAL A 82 7.82 6.94 -9.60
N ALA A 83 6.64 7.55 -9.78
CA ALA A 83 5.79 7.26 -10.92
C ALA A 83 6.44 7.63 -12.27
N GLN A 84 7.38 8.58 -12.29
CA GLN A 84 8.12 8.92 -13.51
C GLN A 84 9.09 7.81 -13.92
N TRP A 85 9.59 7.02 -12.97
CA TRP A 85 10.51 5.90 -13.26
C TRP A 85 9.78 4.60 -13.56
N LEU A 86 8.52 4.51 -13.14
CA LEU A 86 7.59 3.47 -13.58
C LEU A 86 6.96 3.79 -14.95
N LYS A 87 7.37 4.89 -15.60
CA LYS A 87 6.86 5.37 -16.90
C LYS A 87 8.02 5.71 -17.85
N GLU A 88 7.73 5.82 -19.14
CA GLU A 88 8.65 6.36 -20.15
C GLU A 88 8.07 7.65 -20.77
N GLY A 89 8.50 8.81 -20.29
CA GLY A 89 7.92 10.08 -20.75
C GLY A 89 6.44 10.22 -20.38
N SER A 90 5.61 10.72 -21.30
CA SER A 90 4.17 10.91 -21.13
C SER A 90 3.33 9.66 -21.41
N VAL A 91 3.97 8.57 -21.88
CA VAL A 91 3.32 7.35 -22.35
C VAL A 91 3.83 6.18 -21.54
N ILE A 92 2.92 5.31 -21.09
CA ILE A 92 3.31 3.98 -20.62
C ILE A 92 3.61 3.18 -21.88
N TYR A 93 4.84 3.26 -22.38
CA TYR A 93 5.30 2.29 -23.36
C TYR A 93 5.37 0.94 -22.65
N GLY A 94 4.53 0.03 -23.12
CA GLY A 94 4.19 -1.23 -22.47
C GLY A 94 5.39 -1.95 -21.90
N ASP A 95 5.15 -2.55 -20.74
CA ASP A 95 6.05 -3.36 -19.94
C ASP A 95 6.94 -2.62 -18.94
N THR A 96 6.32 -2.12 -17.88
CA THR A 96 7.04 -1.89 -16.63
C THR A 96 6.85 -3.04 -15.65
N ARG A 97 6.07 -4.08 -15.97
CA ARG A 97 5.56 -5.12 -15.05
C ARG A 97 4.83 -4.62 -13.80
N TYR A 98 4.82 -3.32 -13.55
CA TYR A 98 4.12 -2.72 -12.42
C TYR A 98 2.67 -2.44 -12.79
N ASP A 99 1.76 -3.04 -12.04
CA ASP A 99 0.34 -2.73 -12.07
C ASP A 99 -0.06 -2.35 -10.65
N VAL A 100 -0.62 -1.15 -10.45
CA VAL A 100 -1.06 -0.72 -9.11
C VAL A 100 -2.15 -1.63 -8.55
N ASP A 101 -2.89 -2.33 -9.43
CA ASP A 101 -3.89 -3.33 -9.09
C ASP A 101 -3.29 -4.74 -8.96
N HIS A 102 -1.96 -4.89 -9.03
CA HIS A 102 -1.31 -6.18 -8.80
C HIS A 102 -1.53 -6.66 -7.36
N ARG A 103 -1.63 -7.98 -7.18
CA ARG A 103 -1.91 -8.60 -5.87
C ARG A 103 -0.91 -8.23 -4.77
N ASN A 104 0.34 -7.91 -5.14
CA ASN A 104 1.38 -7.51 -4.19
C ASN A 104 1.14 -6.11 -3.59
N ASN A 105 0.28 -5.30 -4.20
CA ASN A 105 -0.11 -3.98 -3.71
C ASN A 105 -1.47 -3.99 -3.00
N GLY A 106 -1.99 -5.16 -2.68
CA GLY A 106 -3.34 -5.34 -2.19
C GLY A 106 -3.42 -6.00 -0.82
N LYS A 107 -4.42 -5.60 -0.03
CA LYS A 107 -4.81 -6.28 1.20
C LYS A 107 -6.32 -6.34 1.33
N TRP A 108 -6.88 -7.50 1.66
CA TRP A 108 -8.28 -7.60 2.07
C TRP A 108 -8.44 -6.99 3.46
N MET A 109 -9.33 -6.01 3.57
CA MET A 109 -9.55 -5.30 4.83
C MET A 109 -11.05 -5.20 5.13
N PRO A 110 -11.45 -5.24 6.41
CA PRO A 110 -12.85 -5.13 6.78
C PRO A 110 -13.54 -3.86 6.29
N TYR A 111 -14.80 -3.97 5.86
CA TYR A 111 -15.65 -2.89 5.33
C TYR A 111 -17.08 -2.99 5.88
N ALA A 112 -17.31 -2.46 7.09
CA ALA A 112 -18.56 -2.66 7.85
C ALA A 112 -19.82 -2.14 7.15
N SER A 113 -19.72 -1.14 6.27
CA SER A 113 -20.91 -0.52 5.66
C SER A 113 -21.66 -1.39 4.64
N SER A 114 -21.16 -2.60 4.35
CA SER A 114 -21.89 -3.59 3.55
C SER A 114 -22.83 -4.48 4.39
N LEU A 115 -22.80 -4.39 5.72
CA LEU A 115 -23.69 -5.13 6.60
C LEU A 115 -25.10 -4.53 6.56
N ALA A 116 -26.13 -5.38 6.65
CA ALA A 116 -27.53 -4.96 6.61
C ALA A 116 -27.93 -4.02 7.76
N GLU A 117 -27.23 -4.13 8.90
CA GLU A 117 -27.45 -3.31 10.10
C GLU A 117 -26.84 -1.90 9.98
N TRP A 118 -26.01 -1.65 8.95
CA TRP A 118 -25.37 -0.35 8.77
C TRP A 118 -26.38 0.75 8.49
N HIS A 119 -26.30 1.85 9.25
CA HIS A 119 -27.07 3.06 8.98
C HIS A 119 -26.36 3.96 7.96
N THR A 120 -26.77 3.89 6.70
CA THR A 120 -26.35 4.83 5.65
C THR A 120 -26.79 6.25 6.02
N ALA A 121 -25.89 7.22 5.88
CA ALA A 121 -26.11 8.62 6.25
C ALA A 121 -26.57 8.81 7.72
N ALA A 122 -26.02 7.99 8.64
CA ALA A 122 -26.23 8.13 10.08
C ALA A 122 -26.04 9.59 10.54
N ALA A 123 -27.13 10.21 11.01
CA ALA A 123 -27.16 11.61 11.40
C ALA A 123 -27.44 11.81 12.90
N THR A 124 -27.99 10.78 13.56
CA THR A 124 -28.27 10.83 15.01
C THR A 124 -27.12 10.21 15.81
N PRO A 125 -26.87 10.67 17.06
CA PRO A 125 -25.87 10.07 17.94
C PRO A 125 -26.05 8.56 18.12
N ALA A 126 -27.29 8.07 18.18
CA ALA A 126 -27.59 6.65 18.31
C ALA A 126 -27.15 5.85 17.07
N GLN A 127 -27.45 6.32 15.85
CA GLN A 127 -27.03 5.65 14.61
C GLN A 127 -25.50 5.69 14.43
N ILE A 128 -24.87 6.82 14.77
CA ILE A 128 -23.41 6.95 14.71
C ILE A 128 -22.75 6.00 15.71
N GLY A 129 -23.27 5.94 16.94
CA GLY A 129 -22.81 5.02 17.98
C GLY A 129 -23.00 3.54 17.60
N HIS A 130 -24.12 3.22 16.94
CA HIS A 130 -24.38 1.88 16.40
C HIS A 130 -23.35 1.50 15.32
N ASN A 131 -23.18 2.33 14.28
CA ASN A 131 -22.19 2.08 13.23
C ASN A 131 -20.76 1.96 13.79
N ARG A 132 -20.42 2.77 14.80
CA ARG A 132 -19.14 2.69 15.51
C ARG A 132 -18.96 1.34 16.19
N SER A 133 -19.96 0.90 16.93
CA SER A 133 -19.95 -0.39 17.63
C SER A 133 -19.84 -1.55 16.65
N LEU A 134 -20.52 -1.47 15.51
CA LEU A 134 -20.45 -2.44 14.43
C LEU A 134 -19.03 -2.52 13.84
N MET A 135 -18.39 -1.38 13.58
CA MET A 135 -16.98 -1.35 13.13
C MET A 135 -16.03 -1.99 14.14
N PHE A 136 -16.19 -1.69 15.43
CA PHE A 136 -15.37 -2.27 16.51
C PHE A 136 -15.56 -3.78 16.60
N LYS A 137 -16.80 -4.26 16.52
CA LYS A 137 -17.10 -5.70 16.53
C LYS A 137 -16.43 -6.43 15.36
N VAL A 138 -16.53 -5.85 14.15
CA VAL A 138 -15.88 -6.41 12.96
C VAL A 138 -14.36 -6.46 13.12
N MET A 139 -13.72 -5.37 13.59
CA MET A 139 -12.26 -5.35 13.82
C MET A 139 -11.83 -6.33 14.92
N GLN A 140 -12.62 -6.45 16.00
CA GLN A 140 -12.36 -7.39 17.09
C GLN A 140 -12.42 -8.85 16.62
N LEU A 141 -13.33 -9.18 15.71
CA LEU A 141 -13.44 -10.53 15.17
C LEU A 141 -12.37 -10.80 14.11
N ALA A 142 -12.19 -9.89 13.15
CA ALA A 142 -11.26 -10.06 12.04
C ALA A 142 -9.78 -9.91 12.46
N GLN A 143 -9.49 -9.21 13.56
CA GLN A 143 -8.14 -8.79 13.97
C GLN A 143 -7.38 -8.04 12.86
N ILE A 144 -8.12 -7.28 12.04
CA ILE A 144 -7.59 -6.47 10.93
C ILE A 144 -8.21 -5.07 11.03
N GLN A 145 -7.42 -4.04 10.72
CA GLN A 145 -7.89 -2.65 10.70
C GLN A 145 -9.03 -2.42 9.70
N MET A 146 -10.00 -1.60 10.08
CA MET A 146 -11.13 -1.25 9.21
C MET A 146 -10.69 -0.40 8.01
N HIS A 147 -11.00 -0.89 6.82
CA HIS A 147 -11.03 -0.12 5.57
C HIS A 147 -12.42 0.50 5.45
N GLN A 148 -12.66 1.67 6.07
CA GLN A 148 -13.91 2.41 5.90
C GLN A 148 -13.53 3.90 5.75
N GLY A 149 -13.81 4.50 4.59
CA GLY A 149 -13.37 5.85 4.22
C GLY A 149 -14.14 6.99 4.95
N LYS A 150 -13.91 8.28 4.68
CA LYS A 150 -13.02 8.96 3.73
C LYS A 150 -11.60 9.02 4.27
N HIS A 151 -10.58 8.75 3.45
CA HIS A 151 -9.15 8.96 3.77
C HIS A 151 -8.99 10.20 4.64
N SER A 152 -8.90 10.01 5.96
CA SER A 152 -9.23 11.10 6.86
C SER A 152 -8.14 12.15 6.73
N SER A 153 -8.53 13.37 6.35
CA SER A 153 -7.74 14.59 6.57
C SER A 153 -7.57 14.91 8.07
N SER A 154 -7.89 13.95 8.94
CA SER A 154 -7.78 14.06 10.39
C SER A 154 -6.32 13.87 10.78
N ASN A 155 -5.76 14.89 11.42
CA ASN A 155 -4.41 14.88 12.00
C ASN A 155 -4.37 14.19 13.39
N THR A 156 -5.34 13.34 13.70
CA THR A 156 -5.50 12.72 15.02
C THR A 156 -5.36 11.21 14.89
N TYR A 157 -4.29 10.70 15.49
CA TYR A 157 -3.80 9.32 15.43
C TYR A 157 -3.34 8.89 16.84
N GLY A 158 -3.39 7.60 17.16
CA GLY A 158 -3.09 7.02 18.47
C GLY A 158 -1.60 6.74 18.74
N ILE A 159 -1.31 5.83 19.69
CA ILE A 159 0.03 5.70 20.30
C ILE A 159 1.07 5.21 19.27
N GLY A 160 1.98 6.13 18.89
CA GLY A 160 3.19 5.83 18.12
C GLY A 160 3.06 5.90 16.59
N GLU A 161 1.99 6.53 16.08
CA GLU A 161 1.53 6.49 14.69
C GLU A 161 2.11 7.57 13.75
N CYS A 162 2.24 7.21 12.47
CA CYS A 162 2.41 8.11 11.33
C CYS A 162 1.16 8.02 10.44
N ALA A 163 0.69 9.15 9.91
CA ALA A 163 -0.44 9.14 8.99
C ALA A 163 -0.16 8.20 7.81
N TYR A 164 -1.09 7.30 7.47
CA TYR A 164 -0.88 6.27 6.46
C TYR A 164 -0.30 6.83 5.14
N LYS A 165 -0.91 7.89 4.59
CA LYS A 165 -0.42 8.52 3.35
C LYS A 165 0.96 9.18 3.49
N GLU A 166 1.29 9.68 4.68
CA GLU A 166 2.63 10.22 4.95
C GLU A 166 3.67 9.09 5.03
N CYS A 167 3.32 7.96 5.65
CA CYS A 167 4.18 6.79 5.68
C CYS A 167 4.43 6.24 4.27
N VAL A 168 3.38 6.11 3.44
CA VAL A 168 3.52 5.75 2.02
C VAL A 168 4.51 6.70 1.32
N LYS A 169 4.37 8.02 1.51
CA LYS A 169 5.30 9.00 0.95
C LYS A 169 6.74 8.79 1.43
N LYS A 170 6.97 8.53 2.73
CA LYS A 170 8.31 8.23 3.27
C LYS A 170 8.95 6.99 2.61
N TYR A 171 8.18 5.93 2.40
CA TYR A 171 8.66 4.74 1.67
C TYR A 171 9.01 5.10 0.21
N LEU A 172 8.14 5.83 -0.50
CA LEU A 172 8.40 6.27 -1.86
C LEU A 172 9.60 7.23 -1.96
N ASP A 173 9.78 8.13 -1.00
CA ASP A 173 10.92 9.04 -0.90
C ASP A 173 12.24 8.29 -0.73
N LYS A 174 12.23 7.19 0.04
CA LYS A 174 13.41 6.34 0.24
C LYS A 174 13.80 5.59 -1.02
N ILE A 175 12.82 4.96 -1.67
CA ILE A 175 13.01 4.38 -3.00
C ILE A 175 13.64 5.43 -3.91
N ALA A 176 13.14 6.66 -3.82
CA ALA A 176 13.60 7.72 -4.70
C ALA A 176 14.95 8.32 -4.38
N ASN A 177 15.30 8.43 -3.11
CA ASN A 177 16.64 8.85 -2.71
C ASN A 177 17.67 7.78 -3.05
N HIS A 178 17.33 6.49 -2.93
CA HIS A 178 18.23 5.39 -3.28
C HIS A 178 18.40 5.26 -4.79
N ALA A 179 17.30 5.31 -5.57
CA ALA A 179 17.39 5.37 -7.02
C ALA A 179 18.28 6.55 -7.44
N VAL A 180 18.03 7.77 -6.97
CA VAL A 180 18.87 8.93 -7.27
C VAL A 180 20.32 8.75 -6.80
N SER A 181 20.58 8.15 -5.63
CA SER A 181 21.93 7.87 -5.14
C SER A 181 22.72 6.97 -6.09
N HIS A 182 22.08 5.92 -6.60
CA HIS A 182 22.66 5.00 -7.59
C HIS A 182 23.06 5.71 -8.90
N TYR A 183 22.41 6.83 -9.24
CA TYR A 183 22.69 7.63 -10.46
C TYR A 183 23.35 9.00 -10.20
N LYS A 184 23.66 9.34 -8.94
CA LYS A 184 24.25 10.65 -8.56
C LYS A 184 25.74 10.76 -8.87
N LYS A 185 26.40 9.70 -9.30
CA LYS A 185 27.71 9.81 -9.96
C LYS A 185 27.46 10.33 -11.38
N GLN A 186 28.18 11.38 -11.80
CA GLN A 186 28.16 11.85 -13.19
C GLN A 186 28.27 10.67 -14.17
N PRO A 187 27.58 10.73 -15.31
CA PRO A 187 26.85 9.58 -15.82
C PRO A 187 27.77 8.57 -16.49
N PRO A 188 27.40 7.28 -16.58
CA PRO A 188 26.40 6.49 -15.84
C PRO A 188 27.06 5.54 -14.80
N CYS A 189 26.32 4.61 -14.18
CA CYS A 189 26.94 3.56 -13.35
C CYS A 189 28.02 2.83 -14.16
N GLU A 190 29.06 2.30 -13.51
CA GLU A 190 30.20 1.65 -14.20
C GLU A 190 29.73 0.61 -15.23
N ASP A 191 28.63 -0.09 -14.93
CA ASP A 191 28.03 -1.10 -15.82
C ASP A 191 27.33 -0.51 -17.07
N CYS A 192 26.89 0.74 -17.03
CA CYS A 192 26.18 1.42 -18.12
C CYS A 192 27.08 2.37 -18.92
N LYS A 193 28.33 2.58 -18.48
CA LYS A 193 29.25 3.56 -19.07
C LYS A 193 29.58 3.21 -20.51
N GLY A 194 29.31 4.16 -21.42
CA GLY A 194 29.50 3.98 -22.86
C GLY A 194 28.47 3.07 -23.56
N LYS A 195 27.39 2.66 -22.88
CA LYS A 195 26.29 1.86 -23.49
C LYS A 195 25.10 2.75 -23.87
N LYS A 196 24.17 2.24 -24.69
CA LYS A 196 22.91 2.95 -25.06
C LYS A 196 22.03 3.34 -23.86
N GLN A 197 22.35 2.83 -22.68
CA GLN A 197 21.66 3.02 -21.42
C GLN A 197 22.33 4.08 -20.54
N ALA A 198 23.46 4.65 -20.97
CA ALA A 198 23.98 5.87 -20.38
C ALA A 198 22.88 6.95 -20.38
N ASP A 199 22.74 7.66 -19.26
CA ASP A 199 21.73 8.71 -19.05
C ASP A 199 20.25 8.27 -19.01
N LYS A 200 19.96 6.96 -18.94
CA LYS A 200 18.59 6.44 -18.81
C LYS A 200 18.17 6.27 -17.34
N LEU A 201 16.85 6.35 -17.10
CA LEU A 201 16.21 6.08 -15.81
C LEU A 201 16.56 4.69 -15.27
N PRO A 202 16.40 4.43 -13.95
CA PRO A 202 16.68 3.13 -13.35
C PRO A 202 16.06 1.95 -14.11
N PRO A 203 16.68 0.75 -14.06
CA PRO A 203 16.03 -0.46 -14.56
C PRO A 203 14.63 -0.55 -13.94
N ARG A 204 13.61 -0.54 -14.81
CA ARG A 204 12.20 -0.52 -14.40
C ARG A 204 11.87 -1.68 -13.46
N ASP A 205 12.52 -2.81 -13.67
CA ASP A 205 12.39 -4.01 -12.85
C ASP A 205 12.86 -3.84 -11.41
N ASN A 206 13.98 -3.13 -11.21
CA ASN A 206 14.44 -2.79 -9.86
C ASN A 206 13.44 -1.85 -9.18
N MET A 207 12.87 -0.91 -9.95
CA MET A 207 11.84 -0.04 -9.43
C MET A 207 10.57 -0.79 -9.01
N VAL A 208 10.13 -1.76 -9.81
CA VAL A 208 9.01 -2.65 -9.46
C VAL A 208 9.29 -3.41 -8.19
N ARG A 209 10.47 -4.05 -8.09
CA ARG A 209 10.90 -4.78 -6.88
C ARG A 209 10.84 -3.90 -5.64
N TYR A 210 11.32 -2.66 -5.72
CA TYR A 210 11.33 -1.73 -4.59
C TYR A 210 9.93 -1.29 -4.20
N VAL A 211 9.04 -1.07 -5.16
CA VAL A 211 7.64 -0.71 -4.89
C VAL A 211 6.88 -1.89 -4.29
N ASP A 212 7.06 -3.10 -4.82
CA ASP A 212 6.51 -4.34 -4.23
C ASP A 212 7.00 -4.53 -2.79
N LYS A 213 8.27 -4.26 -2.54
CA LYS A 213 8.85 -4.34 -1.20
C LYS A 213 8.25 -3.31 -0.25
N ALA A 214 8.03 -2.08 -0.72
CA ALA A 214 7.35 -1.06 0.06
C ALA A 214 5.91 -1.47 0.39
N SER A 215 5.17 -2.06 -0.54
CA SER A 215 3.82 -2.61 -0.26
C SER A 215 3.87 -3.67 0.84
N ALA A 216 4.81 -4.61 0.80
CA ALA A 216 4.96 -5.63 1.84
C ALA A 216 5.28 -5.04 3.24
N LEU A 217 6.15 -4.02 3.30
CA LEU A 217 6.47 -3.35 4.57
C LEU A 217 5.30 -2.51 5.09
N LEU A 218 4.54 -1.86 4.21
CA LEU A 218 3.31 -1.15 4.56
C LEU A 218 2.26 -2.10 5.12
N GLU A 219 2.10 -3.28 4.52
CA GLU A 219 1.23 -4.31 5.07
C GLU A 219 1.69 -4.75 6.47
N GLN A 220 2.99 -4.96 6.68
CA GLN A 220 3.52 -5.29 8.00
C GLN A 220 3.25 -4.17 9.02
N ASP A 221 3.47 -2.91 8.64
CA ASP A 221 3.23 -1.76 9.52
C ASP A 221 1.74 -1.60 9.85
N ILE A 222 0.82 -1.94 8.93
CA ILE A 222 -0.62 -2.01 9.19
C ILE A 222 -0.93 -3.16 10.16
N ASN A 223 -0.42 -4.36 9.92
CA ASN A 223 -0.68 -5.53 10.77
C ASN A 223 -0.16 -5.31 12.20
N CYS A 224 1.02 -4.69 12.34
CA CYS A 224 1.61 -4.36 13.64
C CYS A 224 1.06 -3.08 14.26
N CYS A 225 0.00 -2.48 13.69
CA CYS A 225 -0.62 -1.25 14.20
C CYS A 225 0.40 -0.10 14.40
N ARG A 226 1.42 0.00 13.54
CA ARG A 226 2.39 1.11 13.52
C ARG A 226 1.90 2.29 12.69
N ILE A 227 1.02 2.01 11.73
CA ILE A 227 0.30 2.98 10.91
C ILE A 227 -1.16 2.55 10.81
N PHE A 228 -2.05 3.53 10.63
CA PHE A 228 -3.48 3.26 10.57
C PHE A 228 -4.12 3.80 9.31
N VAL A 229 -4.88 2.94 8.63
CA VAL A 229 -5.56 3.29 7.37
C VAL A 229 -6.81 4.17 7.60
N SER A 230 -7.33 4.17 8.82
CA SER A 230 -8.50 4.94 9.24
C SER A 230 -8.40 5.35 10.71
N ARG A 231 -8.98 6.52 11.05
CA ARG A 231 -9.05 7.00 12.44
C ARG A 231 -9.76 6.02 13.37
N ILE A 232 -10.82 5.35 12.90
CA ILE A 232 -11.58 4.40 13.72
C ILE A 232 -10.72 3.19 14.14
N ALA A 233 -9.77 2.78 13.30
CA ALA A 233 -8.84 1.70 13.64
C ALA A 233 -7.85 2.13 14.73
N ALA A 234 -7.35 3.37 14.68
CA ALA A 234 -6.49 3.94 15.73
C ALA A 234 -7.23 4.02 17.07
N GLU A 235 -8.47 4.51 17.06
CA GLU A 235 -9.31 4.59 18.27
C GLU A 235 -9.62 3.21 18.87
N PHE A 236 -9.82 2.19 18.02
CA PHE A 236 -10.01 0.81 18.48
C PHE A 236 -8.75 0.26 19.17
N ALA A 237 -7.56 0.49 18.60
CA ALA A 237 -6.29 0.10 19.22
C ALA A 237 -6.08 0.80 20.57
N GLN A 238 -6.34 2.11 20.67
CA GLN A 238 -6.24 2.86 21.93
C GLN A 238 -7.19 2.36 23.01
N ALA A 239 -8.33 1.79 22.63
CA ALA A 239 -9.29 1.18 23.55
C ALA A 239 -8.86 -0.21 24.06
N GLY A 240 -7.63 -0.66 23.75
CA GLY A 240 -7.14 -2.00 24.09
C GLY A 240 -7.55 -3.09 23.08
N GLY A 241 -8.01 -2.69 21.89
CA GLY A 241 -8.24 -3.60 20.77
C GLY A 241 -6.95 -4.16 20.17
N PHE A 242 -7.08 -5.06 19.18
CA PHE A 242 -6.01 -5.87 18.55
C PHE A 242 -5.13 -6.64 19.53
N THR A 243 -5.18 -7.96 19.49
CA THR A 243 -4.24 -8.80 20.26
C THR A 243 -2.86 -8.77 19.60
N ALA A 244 -1.85 -8.36 20.37
CA ALA A 244 -0.44 -8.41 19.97
C ALA A 244 0.08 -9.84 19.81
#